data_AF-A0AAE1Q2V8-F1
#
_entry.id   AF-A0AAE1Q2V8-F1
#
_cell.length_a   1.000
_cell.length_b   1.000
_cell.length_c   1.000
_cell.angle_alpha   90.00
_cell.angle_beta   90.00
_cell.angle_gamma   90.00
#
_symmetry.space_group_name_H-M   'P 1'
#
loop_
_entity.id
_entity.type
_entity.pdbx_description
1 polymer ?
#
loop_
_entity_poly.entity_id
_entity_poly.type
_entity_poly.pdbx_seq_one_letter_code
_entity_poly.pdbx_strand_id
1 'polypeptide(L)'
;MVAQDGNNTSSQHEEELKVYSLEEVAKHKTRDSCWLVIHDKVYDVSKFLDEHPGGEEVLLEQSGSNGTESFEDVGHSTDAREMMKEYLIGELTEEDKKFTKDNGPKPWAYSSSSDQNSWRSWLVPMGLACVASLIYRLYALPQAS
;
A
#
# COMPACT_ATOMS: atom_id res chain seq x y z
N MET A 1 -31.92 20.66 -45.09
CA MET A 1 -30.74 21.45 -45.53
C MET A 1 -30.40 22.42 -44.42
N VAL A 2 -29.15 22.37 -43.95
CA VAL A 2 -28.44 23.37 -43.09
C VAL A 2 -29.00 23.51 -41.66
N ALA A 3 -28.42 22.90 -40.61
CA ALA A 3 -27.11 23.09 -39.97
C ALA A 3 -26.95 24.45 -39.25
N GLN A 4 -26.74 24.39 -37.92
CA GLN A 4 -25.75 25.13 -37.10
C GLN A 4 -26.19 25.01 -35.62
N ASP A 5 -25.43 24.31 -34.78
CA ASP A 5 -24.20 24.73 -34.05
C ASP A 5 -24.49 25.75 -32.94
N GLY A 6 -24.15 25.35 -31.71
CA GLY A 6 -24.41 26.15 -30.52
C GLY A 6 -23.87 25.48 -29.25
N ASN A 7 -22.55 25.49 -29.12
CA ASN A 7 -21.75 25.23 -27.92
C ASN A 7 -22.47 25.44 -26.58
N ASN A 8 -22.35 24.45 -25.69
CA ASN A 8 -22.19 24.72 -24.26
C ASN A 8 -21.02 23.88 -23.73
N THR A 9 -19.83 24.43 -23.94
CA THR A 9 -18.61 24.15 -23.18
C THR A 9 -18.87 24.52 -21.72
N SER A 10 -19.29 23.56 -20.90
CA SER A 10 -19.08 23.59 -19.46
C SER A 10 -17.77 22.88 -19.17
N SER A 11 -16.68 23.62 -19.30
CA SER A 11 -15.43 23.29 -18.62
C SER A 11 -15.65 23.51 -17.13
N GLN A 12 -15.79 22.42 -16.37
CA GLN A 12 -15.43 22.37 -14.96
C GLN A 12 -14.60 21.09 -14.81
N HIS A 13 -13.40 21.22 -14.25
CA HIS A 13 -12.42 20.16 -14.04
C HIS A 13 -13.09 18.99 -13.29
N GLU A 14 -13.62 18.02 -14.03
CA GLU A 14 -13.68 16.65 -13.56
C GLU A 14 -12.22 16.21 -13.58
N GLU A 15 -11.53 16.40 -12.44
CA GLU A 15 -10.22 15.79 -12.21
C GLU A 15 -10.41 14.30 -12.46
N GLU A 16 -9.97 13.82 -13.62
CA GLU A 16 -9.89 12.40 -13.93
C GLU A 16 -8.90 11.83 -12.91
N LEU A 17 -9.44 11.43 -11.75
CA LEU A 17 -8.64 10.92 -10.64
C LEU A 17 -7.90 9.70 -11.15
N LYS A 18 -6.58 9.83 -11.25
CA LYS A 18 -5.74 8.74 -11.71
C LYS A 18 -5.89 7.57 -10.76
N VAL A 19 -6.03 6.39 -11.35
CA VAL A 19 -6.15 5.16 -10.58
C VAL A 19 -4.75 4.60 -10.36
N TYR A 20 -4.40 4.37 -9.09
CA TYR A 20 -3.13 3.82 -8.68
C TYR A 20 -3.34 2.50 -7.93
N SER A 21 -2.48 1.51 -8.17
CA SER A 21 -2.47 0.26 -7.42
C SER A 21 -1.64 0.40 -6.14
N LEU A 22 -1.89 -0.46 -5.15
CA LEU A 22 -1.07 -0.48 -3.92
C LEU A 22 0.40 -0.75 -4.21
N GLU A 23 0.70 -1.59 -5.21
CA GLU A 23 2.08 -1.86 -5.63
C GLU A 23 2.79 -0.62 -6.19
N GLU A 24 2.06 0.30 -6.84
CA GLU A 24 2.62 1.55 -7.34
C GLU A 24 2.87 2.49 -6.18
N VAL A 25 1.87 2.68 -5.32
CA VAL A 25 1.99 3.50 -4.11
C VAL A 25 3.17 3.02 -3.24
N ALA A 26 3.37 1.70 -3.12
CA ALA A 26 4.48 1.10 -2.37
C ALA A 26 5.88 1.45 -2.90
N LYS A 27 6.03 1.96 -4.13
CA LYS A 27 7.31 2.46 -4.65
C LYS A 27 7.64 3.87 -4.16
N HIS A 28 6.63 4.61 -3.70
CA HIS A 28 6.73 6.00 -3.24
C HIS A 28 6.84 6.07 -1.71
N LYS A 29 8.02 5.65 -1.21
CA LYS A 29 8.37 5.60 0.23
C LYS A 29 9.54 6.51 0.63
N THR A 30 9.84 7.51 -0.20
CA THR A 30 10.99 8.39 0.01
C THR A 30 10.53 9.80 0.34
N ARG A 31 11.42 10.61 0.90
CA ARG A 31 11.12 12.01 1.22
C ARG A 31 10.64 12.81 0.01
N ASP A 32 11.30 12.64 -1.13
CA ASP A 32 10.94 13.31 -2.39
C ASP A 32 9.69 12.71 -3.07
N SER A 33 9.20 11.57 -2.60
CA SER A 33 8.07 10.84 -3.20
C SER A 33 7.40 10.00 -2.11
N CYS A 34 6.59 10.67 -1.29
CA CYS A 34 5.92 10.09 -0.14
C CYS A 34 4.41 10.06 -0.40
N TRP A 35 3.91 8.87 -0.76
CA TRP A 35 2.50 8.68 -1.05
C TRP A 35 1.81 7.89 0.06
N LEU A 36 0.60 8.28 0.42
CA LEU A 36 -0.22 7.57 1.41
C LEU A 36 -1.61 7.31 0.87
N VAL A 37 -2.20 6.20 1.31
CA VAL A 37 -3.60 5.88 1.02
C VAL A 37 -4.45 6.15 2.25
N ILE A 38 -5.40 7.08 2.14
CA ILE A 38 -6.37 7.42 3.19
C ILE A 38 -7.77 7.32 2.61
N HIS A 39 -8.65 6.50 3.20
CA HIS A 39 -10.03 6.30 2.70
C HIS A 39 -10.08 5.96 1.21
N ASP A 40 -9.29 4.97 0.78
CA ASP A 40 -9.20 4.49 -0.60
C ASP A 40 -8.72 5.53 -1.64
N LYS A 41 -8.17 6.65 -1.17
CA LYS A 41 -7.64 7.74 -1.99
C LYS A 41 -6.14 7.88 -1.80
N VAL A 42 -5.43 8.24 -2.86
CA VAL A 42 -3.97 8.37 -2.87
C VAL A 42 -3.58 9.84 -2.78
N TYR A 43 -2.73 10.15 -1.82
CA TYR A 43 -2.25 11.50 -1.54
C TYR A 43 -0.74 11.56 -1.65
N ASP A 44 -0.22 12.59 -2.30
CA ASP A 44 1.21 12.90 -2.34
C ASP A 44 1.55 13.98 -1.31
N VAL A 45 2.08 13.56 -0.17
CA VAL A 45 2.42 14.47 0.94
C VAL A 45 3.91 14.81 0.97
N SER A 46 4.67 14.48 -0.09
CA SER A 46 6.12 14.74 -0.16
C SER A 46 6.49 16.20 0.18
N LYS A 47 5.66 17.16 -0.23
CA LYS A 47 5.85 18.59 0.08
C LYS A 47 5.39 18.99 1.49
N PHE A 48 4.55 18.19 2.12
CA PHE A 48 3.96 18.46 3.43
C PHE A 48 4.73 17.83 4.59
N LEU A 49 5.75 17.00 4.31
CA LEU A 49 6.53 16.28 5.32
C LEU A 49 7.05 17.21 6.44
N ASP A 50 7.66 18.34 6.08
CA ASP A 50 8.20 19.32 7.05
C ASP A 50 7.13 20.20 7.71
N GLU A 51 5.97 20.34 7.06
CA GLU A 51 4.86 21.17 7.55
C GLU A 51 3.91 20.37 8.46
N HIS A 52 4.06 19.05 8.51
CA HIS A 52 3.22 18.17 9.32
C HIS A 52 3.48 18.38 10.82
N PRO A 53 2.48 18.83 11.61
CA PRO A 53 2.66 19.10 13.04
C PRO A 53 3.06 17.87 13.88
N GLY A 54 2.75 16.67 13.39
CA GLY A 54 3.15 15.40 14.02
C GLY A 54 4.56 14.92 13.64
N GLY A 55 5.28 15.67 12.81
CA GLY A 55 6.61 15.33 12.29
C GLY A 55 6.56 14.46 11.03
N GLU A 56 7.64 14.45 10.27
CA GLU A 56 7.75 13.69 9.02
C GLU A 56 7.88 12.18 9.23
N GLU A 57 8.43 11.74 10.37
CA GLU A 57 8.74 10.33 10.63
C GLU A 57 7.49 9.45 10.53
N VAL A 58 6.36 9.92 11.07
CA VAL A 58 5.09 9.18 11.03
C VAL A 58 4.52 9.09 9.61
N LEU A 59 4.76 10.10 8.76
CA LEU A 59 4.33 10.07 7.36
C LEU A 59 5.21 9.13 6.54
N LEU A 60 6.52 9.12 6.80
CA LEU A 60 7.48 8.22 6.15
C LEU A 60 7.25 6.76 6.55
N GLU A 61 6.93 6.48 7.81
CA GLU A 61 6.64 5.12 8.28
C GLU A 61 5.37 4.55 7.61
N GLN A 62 4.34 5.39 7.44
CA GLN A 62 3.09 5.01 6.78
C GLN A 62 3.13 5.16 5.25
N SER A 63 4.24 5.65 4.70
CA SER A 63 4.39 5.86 3.26
C SER A 63 4.33 4.56 2.46
N GLY A 64 3.80 4.68 1.26
CA GLY A 64 3.58 3.58 0.33
C GLY A 64 2.67 2.47 0.86
N SER A 65 1.79 2.80 1.80
CA SER A 65 0.84 1.87 2.44
C SER A 65 -0.49 2.59 2.75
N ASN A 66 -1.47 1.83 3.25
CA ASN A 66 -2.73 2.41 3.74
C ASN A 66 -2.56 2.92 5.18
N GLY A 67 -2.64 4.24 5.35
CA GLY A 67 -2.51 4.92 6.63
C GLY A 67 -3.85 5.35 7.24
N THR A 68 -4.97 4.83 6.74
CA THR A 68 -6.32 5.28 7.16
C THR A 68 -6.53 5.08 8.66
N GLU A 69 -6.10 3.94 9.21
CA GLU A 69 -6.21 3.65 10.64
C GLU A 69 -5.42 4.66 11.48
N SER A 70 -4.13 4.86 11.15
CA SER A 70 -3.29 5.83 11.87
C SER A 70 -3.83 7.26 11.76
N PHE A 71 -4.38 7.63 10.60
CA PHE A 71 -4.96 8.96 10.41
C PHE A 71 -6.22 9.20 11.26
N GLU A 72 -7.09 8.20 11.36
CA GLU A 72 -8.32 8.26 12.16
C GLU A 72 -8.03 8.14 13.67
N ASP A 73 -7.05 7.32 14.09
CA ASP A 73 -6.65 7.15 15.48
C ASP A 73 -6.11 8.45 16.10
N VAL A 74 -5.32 9.21 15.32
CA VAL A 74 -4.82 10.53 15.73
C VAL A 74 -5.96 11.57 15.88
N GLY A 75 -7.07 11.39 15.16
CA GLY A 75 -8.22 12.28 15.27
C GLY A 75 -8.01 13.66 14.63
N HIS A 76 -7.48 13.71 13.41
CA HIS A 76 -7.26 14.96 12.69
C HIS A 76 -8.53 15.82 12.56
N SER A 77 -8.36 17.13 12.80
CA SER A 77 -9.43 18.13 12.70
C SER A 77 -10.02 18.22 11.30
N THR A 78 -11.25 18.75 11.19
CA THR A 78 -11.91 18.94 9.88
C THR A 78 -11.10 19.80 8.93
N ASP A 79 -10.43 20.83 9.45
CA ASP A 79 -9.55 21.70 8.67
C ASP A 79 -8.35 20.94 8.08
N ALA A 80 -7.69 20.08 8.87
CA ALA A 80 -6.61 19.21 8.38
C ALA A 80 -7.09 18.23 7.29
N ARG A 81 -8.33 17.73 7.41
CA ARG A 81 -8.95 16.88 6.39
C ARG A 81 -9.28 17.65 5.11
N GLU A 82 -9.60 18.94 5.20
CA GLU A 82 -9.80 19.80 4.03
C GLU A 82 -8.47 20.07 3.34
N MET A 83 -7.43 20.46 4.09
CA MET A 83 -6.07 20.68 3.54
C MET A 83 -5.50 19.43 2.87
N MET A 84 -5.74 18.24 3.44
CA MET A 84 -5.33 16.97 2.83
C MET A 84 -5.83 16.81 1.38
N LYS A 85 -7.02 17.34 1.05
CA LYS A 85 -7.60 17.20 -0.29
C LYS A 85 -6.76 17.89 -1.36
N GLU A 86 -5.97 18.90 -1.01
CA GLU A 86 -5.07 19.59 -1.93
C GLU A 86 -3.90 18.70 -2.39
N TYR A 87 -3.59 17.67 -1.62
CA TYR A 87 -2.54 16.68 -1.92
C TYR A 87 -3.09 15.42 -2.61
N LEU A 88 -4.39 15.39 -2.93
CA LEU A 88 -5.01 14.26 -3.63
C LEU A 88 -4.45 14.16 -5.05
N ILE A 89 -3.83 13.03 -5.37
CA ILE A 89 -3.34 12.76 -6.74
C ILE A 89 -4.20 11.74 -7.48
N GLY A 90 -5.03 10.98 -6.77
CA GLY A 90 -5.84 9.94 -7.38
C GLY A 90 -6.56 9.04 -6.38
N GLU A 91 -7.04 7.91 -6.89
CA GLU A 91 -7.75 6.89 -6.13
C GLU A 91 -7.14 5.51 -6.33
N LEU A 92 -7.42 4.60 -5.40
CA LEU A 92 -6.91 3.24 -5.48
C LEU A 92 -7.64 2.43 -6.56
N THR A 93 -7.05 1.34 -7.06
CA THR A 93 -7.77 0.40 -7.95
C THR A 93 -8.94 -0.27 -7.22
N GLU A 94 -10.02 -0.58 -7.92
CA GLU A 94 -11.17 -1.32 -7.38
C GLU A 94 -10.80 -2.69 -6.81
N GLU A 95 -9.72 -3.30 -7.30
CA GLU A 95 -9.19 -4.57 -6.81
C GLU A 95 -8.60 -4.39 -5.41
N ASP A 96 -7.74 -3.38 -5.22
CA ASP A 96 -7.11 -3.06 -3.95
C ASP A 96 -8.11 -2.51 -2.92
N LYS A 97 -9.14 -1.76 -3.35
CA LYS A 97 -10.23 -1.26 -2.47
C LYS A 97 -11.03 -2.38 -1.81
N LYS A 98 -11.09 -3.57 -2.42
CA LYS A 98 -11.81 -4.71 -1.82
C LYS A 98 -11.04 -5.33 -0.66
N PHE A 99 -9.71 -5.25 -0.68
CA PHE A 99 -8.87 -5.74 0.42
C PHE A 99 -8.95 -4.87 1.67
N THR A 100 -9.27 -3.57 1.53
CA THR A 100 -9.48 -2.66 2.67
C THR A 100 -10.86 -2.83 3.32
N LYS A 101 -11.88 -3.27 2.57
CA LYS A 101 -13.28 -3.33 3.01
C LYS A 101 -13.73 -4.65 3.66
N ASP A 102 -12.99 -5.73 3.48
CA ASP A 102 -13.31 -7.05 4.09
C ASP A 102 -12.85 -7.17 5.56
N ASN A 103 -12.11 -6.19 6.09
CA ASN A 103 -11.76 -6.12 7.51
C ASN A 103 -12.71 -5.20 8.30
N GLY A 104 -14.01 -5.49 8.25
CA GLY A 104 -14.92 -5.03 9.30
C GLY A 104 -14.40 -5.48 10.68
N PRO A 105 -14.67 -4.72 11.77
CA PRO A 105 -14.11 -5.04 13.08
C PRO A 105 -14.57 -6.43 13.52
N LYS A 106 -13.63 -7.37 13.62
CA LYS A 106 -13.89 -8.72 14.14
C LYS A 106 -14.03 -8.57 15.66
N PRO A 107 -15.20 -8.83 16.28
CA PRO A 107 -15.46 -8.48 17.67
C PRO A 107 -14.74 -9.37 18.70
N TRP A 108 -13.77 -10.19 18.30
CA TRP A 108 -13.02 -11.01 19.23
C TRP A 108 -11.61 -11.28 18.71
N ALA A 109 -10.67 -11.24 19.64
CA ALA A 109 -9.24 -11.13 19.40
C ALA A 109 -8.59 -12.39 18.80
N TYR A 110 -7.46 -12.10 18.13
CA TYR A 110 -6.22 -12.91 18.03
C TYR A 110 -6.03 -13.85 16.82
N SER A 111 -4.85 -13.66 16.20
CA SER A 111 -4.09 -14.51 15.27
C SER A 111 -4.35 -14.49 13.75
N SER A 112 -3.34 -13.91 13.08
CA SER A 112 -2.52 -14.52 11.99
C SER A 112 -2.82 -14.14 10.53
N SER A 113 -1.91 -13.29 10.02
CA SER A 113 -1.09 -13.45 8.79
C SER A 113 -1.75 -13.81 7.46
N SER A 114 -1.56 -12.99 6.41
CA SER A 114 -1.03 -13.42 5.09
C SER A 114 -0.91 -12.27 4.07
N ASP A 115 -0.01 -11.30 4.31
CA ASP A 115 0.60 -10.53 3.22
C ASP A 115 1.75 -11.32 2.61
N GLN A 116 1.79 -11.35 1.29
CA GLN A 116 2.40 -12.41 0.50
C GLN A 116 3.94 -12.40 0.54
N ASN A 117 4.55 -13.20 1.43
CA ASN A 117 5.83 -13.89 1.15
C ASN A 117 6.00 -15.29 1.81
N SER A 118 5.02 -15.80 2.55
CA SER A 118 5.16 -16.92 3.50
C SER A 118 5.30 -18.34 2.90
N TRP A 119 5.45 -18.52 1.59
CA TRP A 119 5.61 -19.82 0.94
C TRP A 119 7.08 -20.16 0.67
N ARG A 120 7.98 -19.18 0.72
CA ARG A 120 9.44 -19.40 0.63
C ARG A 120 10.08 -19.72 1.98
N SER A 121 9.40 -19.46 3.11
CA SER A 121 9.98 -19.61 4.46
C SER A 121 9.91 -21.03 5.05
N TRP A 122 9.02 -21.92 4.56
CA TRP A 122 9.12 -23.36 4.87
C TRP A 122 10.14 -24.05 3.96
N LEU A 123 10.24 -23.65 2.68
CA LEU A 123 11.09 -24.34 1.71
C LEU A 123 12.60 -24.17 1.98
N VAL A 124 13.01 -23.11 2.66
CA VAL A 124 14.43 -22.86 3.02
C VAL A 124 14.97 -23.87 4.07
N PRO A 125 14.30 -24.13 5.21
CA PRO A 125 14.76 -25.17 6.15
C PRO A 125 14.56 -26.60 5.61
N MET A 126 13.53 -26.87 4.80
CA MET A 126 13.35 -28.20 4.19
C MET A 126 14.43 -28.52 3.13
N GLY A 127 14.86 -27.54 2.35
CA GLY A 127 15.91 -27.73 1.34
C GLY A 127 17.27 -28.09 1.93
N LEU A 128 17.66 -27.46 3.03
CA LEU A 128 18.93 -27.73 3.72
C LEU A 128 19.00 -29.16 4.28
N ALA A 129 17.91 -29.66 4.86
CA ALA A 129 17.85 -31.02 5.42
C ALA A 129 17.94 -32.11 4.33
N CYS A 130 17.30 -31.90 3.18
CA CYS A 130 17.40 -32.82 2.04
C CYS A 130 18.83 -32.87 1.47
N VAL A 131 19.49 -31.71 1.33
CA VAL A 131 20.87 -31.63 0.81
C VAL A 131 21.86 -32.28 1.78
N ALA A 132 21.74 -32.01 3.08
CA ALA A 132 22.59 -32.64 4.10
C ALA A 132 22.41 -34.17 4.14
N SER A 133 21.18 -34.67 3.99
CA SER A 133 20.89 -36.11 3.96
C SER A 133 21.45 -36.80 2.71
N LEU A 134 21.42 -36.13 1.55
CA LEU A 134 22.00 -36.65 0.31
C LEU A 134 23.53 -36.68 0.39
N ILE A 135 24.15 -35.64 0.94
CA ILE A 135 25.61 -35.60 1.19
C ILE A 135 26.00 -36.71 2.17
N TYR A 136 25.28 -36.87 3.29
CA TYR A 136 25.58 -37.95 4.23
C TYR A 136 25.43 -39.35 3.60
N ARG A 137 24.42 -39.57 2.75
CA ARG A 137 24.29 -40.83 1.98
C ARG A 137 25.44 -41.07 0.99
N LEU A 138 26.02 -40.03 0.40
CA LEU A 138 27.15 -40.15 -0.52
C LEU A 138 28.49 -40.37 0.21
N TYR A 139 28.65 -39.81 1.41
CA TYR A 139 29.89 -39.94 2.20
C TYR A 139 29.89 -41.13 3.18
N ALA A 140 28.72 -41.56 3.66
CA ALA A 140 28.59 -42.64 4.65
C ALA A 140 28.25 -44.02 4.05
N LEU A 141 28.27 -44.18 2.72
CA LEU A 141 28.36 -45.51 2.13
C LEU A 141 29.78 -46.05 2.38
N PRO A 142 29.96 -47.12 3.18
CA PRO A 142 31.27 -47.72 3.39
C PRO A 142 31.81 -48.21 2.05
N GLN A 143 33.05 -47.86 1.73
CA GLN A 143 33.83 -48.54 0.70
C GLN A 143 34.01 -49.98 1.19
N ALA A 144 33.07 -50.87 0.84
CA ALA A 144 33.27 -52.29 1.01
C ALA A 144 34.37 -52.72 0.02
N SER A 145 35.52 -53.14 0.55
CA SER A 145 36.51 -53.94 -0.16
C SER A 145 36.88 -55.14 0.69
#